data_AF-A0A947ADD5-F1
#
_entry.id   AF-A0A947ADD5-F1
#
_cell.length_a   1.000
_cell.length_b   1.000
_cell.length_c   1.000
_cell.angle_alpha   90.00
_cell.angle_beta   90.00
_cell.angle_gamma   90.00
#
_symmetry.space_group_name_H-M   'P 1'
#
loop_
_entity.id
_entity.type
_entity.pdbx_description
1 polymer ?
#
loop_
_entity_poly.entity_id
_entity_poly.type
_entity_poly.pdbx_seq_one_letter_code
_entity_poly.pdbx_strand_id
1 'polypeptide(L)'
;MKRLARHVILTAGKTQEHCKTQVLHFFERTSLVSYDQVVIDEDLIISGFDNEFWKTLEQALMQNQEVLRTLVKELGETGFDKRAQLPQLEQGYPSKVLHIIAHFLDGFIGIDTIFYNLIDDSHWLPGNTSDKIKSVPERYWLFSVEGYSMTPREEV
;
A
#
# COMPACT_ATOMS: atom_id res chain seq x y z
N MET A 1 -8.49 16.43 12.19
CA MET A 1 -7.78 15.19 11.82
C MET A 1 -7.03 15.43 10.53
N LYS A 2 -5.78 15.00 10.44
CA LYS A 2 -4.94 15.13 9.23
C LYS A 2 -4.94 13.80 8.50
N ARG A 3 -5.27 13.79 7.21
CA ARG A 3 -5.09 12.59 6.37
C ARG A 3 -3.60 12.32 6.24
N LEU A 4 -3.18 11.12 6.64
CA LEU A 4 -1.79 10.68 6.56
C LEU A 4 -1.52 9.96 5.25
N ALA A 5 -2.44 9.08 4.86
CA ALA A 5 -2.24 8.23 3.70
C ALA A 5 -3.57 7.95 2.99
N ARG A 6 -3.47 7.56 1.73
CA ARG A 6 -4.56 7.01 0.94
C ARG A 6 -4.06 5.77 0.23
N HIS A 7 -4.81 4.68 0.37
CA HIS A 7 -4.49 3.38 -0.20
C HIS A 7 -5.59 2.94 -1.16
N VAL A 8 -5.21 2.13 -2.14
CA VAL A 8 -6.07 1.33 -2.99
C VAL A 8 -5.84 -0.12 -2.60
N ILE A 9 -6.85 -0.75 -2.00
CA ILE A 9 -6.75 -2.11 -1.48
C ILE A 9 -7.50 -3.05 -2.40
N LEU A 10 -6.80 -4.02 -2.99
CA LEU A 10 -7.39 -5.12 -3.73
C LEU A 10 -7.77 -6.25 -2.77
N THR A 11 -8.98 -6.75 -2.93
CA THR A 11 -9.51 -7.86 -2.15
C THR A 11 -10.25 -8.86 -3.04
N ALA A 12 -10.50 -10.06 -2.50
CA ALA A 12 -11.35 -11.05 -3.11
C ALA A 12 -12.44 -11.54 -2.13
N GLY A 13 -13.65 -11.76 -2.64
CA GLY A 13 -14.78 -12.20 -1.83
C GLY A 13 -16.05 -12.42 -2.63
N LYS A 14 -17.10 -12.91 -1.97
CA LYS A 14 -18.38 -13.19 -2.61
C LYS A 14 -19.26 -11.95 -2.79
N THR A 15 -19.11 -10.97 -1.90
CA THR A 15 -19.89 -9.73 -1.90
C THR A 15 -18.99 -8.55 -1.52
N GLN A 16 -19.40 -7.35 -1.89
CA GLN A 16 -18.71 -6.11 -1.54
C GLN A 16 -18.55 -5.96 -0.03
N GLU A 17 -19.60 -6.27 0.75
CA GLU A 17 -19.59 -6.16 2.21
C GLU A 17 -18.57 -7.10 2.84
N HIS A 18 -18.47 -8.34 2.34
CA HIS A 18 -17.48 -9.29 2.81
C HIS A 18 -16.05 -8.79 2.54
N CYS A 19 -15.81 -8.23 1.36
CA CYS A 19 -14.51 -7.62 1.04
C CYS A 19 -14.21 -6.40 1.92
N LYS A 20 -15.21 -5.53 2.14
CA LYS A 20 -15.10 -4.36 3.01
C LYS A 20 -14.71 -4.75 4.44
N THR A 21 -15.35 -5.78 4.99
CA THR A 21 -15.00 -6.32 6.32
C THR A 21 -13.56 -6.83 6.37
N GLN A 22 -13.07 -7.48 5.31
CA GLN A 22 -11.66 -7.90 5.24
C GLN A 22 -10.71 -6.71 5.29
N VAL A 23 -10.99 -5.63 4.55
CA VAL A 23 -10.17 -4.40 4.57
C VAL A 23 -10.13 -3.80 5.97
N LEU A 24 -11.29 -3.64 6.61
CA LEU A 24 -11.36 -3.05 7.95
C LEU A 24 -10.63 -3.91 8.99
N HIS A 25 -10.82 -5.23 8.96
CA HIS A 25 -10.12 -6.14 9.87
C HIS A 25 -8.61 -6.17 9.64
N PHE A 26 -8.16 -6.03 8.39
CA PHE A 26 -6.73 -5.93 8.11
C PHE A 26 -6.11 -4.72 8.82
N PHE A 27 -6.71 -3.54 8.70
CA PHE A 27 -6.21 -2.33 9.37
C PHE A 27 -6.41 -2.33 10.88
N GLU A 28 -7.44 -3.01 11.41
CA GLU A 28 -7.64 -3.18 12.85
C GLU A 28 -6.57 -4.09 13.49
N ARG A 29 -6.07 -5.07 12.74
CA ARG A 29 -5.18 -6.12 13.28
C ARG A 29 -3.72 -5.94 12.95
N THR A 30 -3.39 -5.20 11.89
CA THR A 30 -2.00 -4.96 11.52
C THR A 30 -1.35 -4.01 12.53
N SER A 31 -0.17 -4.38 13.03
CA SER A 31 0.66 -3.50 13.86
C SER A 31 1.68 -2.70 13.05
N LEU A 32 1.71 -2.91 11.74
CA LEU A 32 2.73 -2.34 10.84
C LEU A 32 2.44 -0.88 10.48
N VAL A 33 1.15 -0.55 10.42
CA VAL A 33 0.67 0.82 10.24
C VAL A 33 -0.54 1.04 11.15
N SER A 34 -0.51 2.14 11.90
CA SER A 34 -1.59 2.49 12.83
C SER A 34 -2.11 3.87 12.45
N TYR A 35 -3.42 3.93 12.22
CA TYR A 35 -4.17 5.16 12.02
C TYR A 35 -5.12 5.35 13.19
N ASP A 36 -5.33 6.59 13.62
CA ASP A 36 -6.34 6.90 14.64
C ASP A 36 -7.76 6.68 14.07
N GLN A 37 -7.90 6.81 12.75
CA GLN A 37 -9.12 6.47 12.04
C GLN A 37 -8.81 5.97 10.63
N VAL A 38 -9.53 4.91 10.24
CA VAL A 38 -9.54 4.38 8.87
C VAL A 38 -10.93 4.56 8.29
N VAL A 39 -11.01 5.18 7.12
CA VAL A 39 -12.27 5.44 6.42
C VAL A 39 -12.19 4.81 5.03
N ILE A 40 -13.22 4.07 4.65
CA ILE A 40 -13.40 3.60 3.28
C ILE A 40 -14.27 4.64 2.55
N ASP A 41 -13.80 5.10 1.41
CA ASP A 41 -14.56 6.00 0.55
C ASP A 41 -15.56 5.17 -0.27
N GLU A 42 -16.84 5.22 0.12
CA GLU A 42 -17.91 4.41 -0.50
C GLU A 42 -18.13 4.76 -1.97
N ASP A 43 -17.86 6.00 -2.37
CA ASP A 43 -18.04 6.46 -3.75
C ASP A 43 -16.91 5.94 -4.68
N LEU A 44 -15.84 5.41 -4.10
CA LEU A 44 -14.65 4.92 -4.80
C LEU A 44 -14.39 3.43 -4.55
N ILE A 45 -15.46 2.66 -4.35
CA ILE A 45 -15.44 1.21 -4.36
C ILE A 45 -15.68 0.72 -5.79
N ILE A 46 -14.74 -0.05 -6.33
CA ILE A 46 -14.76 -0.47 -7.74
C ILE A 46 -14.80 -1.99 -7.82
N SER A 47 -15.83 -2.53 -8.49
CA SER A 47 -15.97 -3.96 -8.78
C SER A 47 -15.02 -4.39 -9.90
N GLY A 48 -14.56 -5.65 -9.88
CA GLY A 48 -13.77 -6.24 -10.97
C GLY A 48 -14.45 -6.24 -12.34
N PHE A 49 -15.77 -6.08 -12.39
CA PHE A 49 -16.52 -5.90 -13.65
C PHE A 49 -16.54 -4.48 -14.17
N ASP A 50 -16.19 -3.49 -13.35
CA ASP A 50 -16.21 -2.10 -13.76
C ASP A 50 -15.10 -1.85 -14.79
N ASN A 51 -15.42 -1.05 -15.81
CA ASN A 51 -14.47 -0.69 -16.85
C ASN A 51 -13.28 0.12 -16.30
N GLU A 52 -13.46 0.83 -15.19
CA GLU A 52 -12.40 1.60 -14.53
C GLU A 52 -11.50 0.74 -13.64
N PHE A 53 -11.87 -0.51 -13.32
CA PHE A 53 -11.14 -1.37 -12.39
C PHE A 53 -9.66 -1.51 -12.75
N TRP A 54 -9.38 -1.97 -13.97
CA TRP A 54 -8.00 -2.21 -14.41
C TRP A 54 -7.20 -0.93 -14.51
N LYS A 55 -7.83 0.15 -14.95
CA LYS A 55 -7.19 1.47 -15.02
C LYS A 55 -6.79 1.98 -13.64
N THR A 56 -7.68 1.90 -12.65
CA THR A 56 -7.38 2.29 -11.26
C THR A 56 -6.30 1.41 -10.66
N LEU A 57 -6.38 0.09 -10.85
CA LEU A 57 -5.39 -0.87 -10.37
C LEU A 57 -3.99 -0.58 -10.97
N GLU A 58 -3.89 -0.48 -12.30
CA GLU A 58 -2.63 -0.23 -13.00
C GLU A 58 -2.03 1.11 -12.59
N GLN A 59 -2.85 2.15 -12.45
CA GLN A 59 -2.41 3.45 -11.95
C GLN A 59 -1.81 3.35 -10.54
N ALA A 60 -2.47 2.64 -9.63
CA ALA A 60 -2.00 2.50 -8.26
C ALA A 60 -0.71 1.64 -8.19
N LEU A 61 -0.58 0.62 -9.04
CA LEU A 61 0.65 -0.16 -9.19
C LEU A 61 1.82 0.69 -9.71
N MET A 62 1.59 1.53 -10.72
CA MET A 62 2.61 2.46 -11.22
C MET A 62 3.05 3.44 -10.14
N GLN A 63 2.12 3.93 -9.31
CA GLN A 63 2.43 4.81 -8.20
C GLN A 63 3.29 4.12 -7.13
N ASN A 64 3.02 2.85 -6.79
CA ASN A 64 3.91 2.08 -5.92
C ASN A 64 5.34 1.96 -6.49
N GLN A 65 5.48 1.72 -7.80
CA GLN A 65 6.78 1.66 -8.45
C GLN A 65 7.51 3.01 -8.39
N GLU A 66 6.80 4.12 -8.53
CA GLU A 66 7.37 5.46 -8.42
C GLU A 66 7.86 5.77 -7.00
N VAL A 67 7.08 5.40 -5.98
CA VAL A 67 7.48 5.51 -4.57
C VAL A 67 8.79 4.76 -4.33
N LEU A 68 8.85 3.49 -4.74
CA LEU A 68 10.06 2.67 -4.59
C LEU A 68 11.25 3.29 -5.33
N ARG A 69 11.07 3.77 -6.56
CA ARG A 69 12.13 4.43 -7.33
C ARG A 69 12.65 5.68 -6.63
N THR A 70 11.74 6.47 -6.05
CA THR A 70 12.07 7.68 -5.29
C THR A 70 12.91 7.33 -4.07
N LEU A 71 12.50 6.33 -3.28
CA LEU A 71 13.25 5.88 -2.11
C LEU A 71 14.64 5.36 -2.49
N VAL A 72 14.76 4.58 -3.58
CA VAL A 72 16.06 4.08 -4.05
C VAL A 72 16.96 5.23 -4.52
N LYS A 73 16.41 6.21 -5.23
CA LYS A 73 17.14 7.42 -5.65
C LYS A 73 17.63 8.21 -4.44
N GLU A 74 16.77 8.39 -3.45
CA GLU A 74 17.09 9.08 -2.20
C GLU A 74 18.21 8.38 -1.42
N LEU A 75 18.16 7.04 -1.32
CA LEU A 75 19.26 6.27 -0.72
C LEU A 75 20.58 6.49 -1.49
N GLY A 76 20.53 6.55 -2.82
CA GLY A 76 21.67 6.91 -3.67
C GLY A 76 22.21 8.31 -3.37
N GLU A 77 21.33 9.31 -3.24
CA GLU A 77 21.67 10.70 -2.89
C GLU A 77 22.33 10.83 -1.51
N THR A 78 22.12 9.86 -0.62
CA THR A 78 22.85 9.76 0.67
C THR A 78 24.22 9.07 0.56
N GLY A 79 24.65 8.69 -0.64
CA GLY A 79 25.98 8.12 -0.93
C GLY A 79 26.02 6.60 -1.12
N PHE A 80 24.86 5.92 -1.18
CA PHE A 80 24.75 4.45 -1.24
C PHE A 80 24.18 3.95 -2.58
N ASP A 81 24.91 4.19 -3.69
CA ASP A 81 24.50 3.77 -5.04
C ASP A 81 24.75 2.29 -5.37
N LYS A 82 25.54 1.58 -4.55
CA LYS A 82 25.97 0.20 -4.79
C LYS A 82 25.74 -0.68 -3.58
N ARG A 83 25.27 -1.91 -3.85
CA ARG A 83 25.06 -2.95 -2.83
C ARG A 83 26.29 -3.22 -1.93
N ALA A 84 27.49 -3.10 -2.47
CA ALA A 84 28.73 -3.31 -1.72
C ALA A 84 28.99 -2.25 -0.62
N GLN A 85 28.27 -1.13 -0.64
CA GLN A 85 28.38 -0.05 0.34
C GLN A 85 27.43 -0.26 1.54
N LEU A 86 26.43 -1.15 1.44
CA LEU A 86 25.47 -1.40 2.52
C LEU A 86 26.13 -1.76 3.88
N PRO A 87 27.26 -2.49 3.95
CA PRO A 87 27.94 -2.74 5.23
C PRO A 87 28.51 -1.48 5.91
N GLN A 88 28.66 -0.37 5.18
CA GLN A 88 29.18 0.91 5.68
C GLN A 88 28.06 1.83 6.16
N LEU A 89 26.81 1.38 6.10
CA LEU A 89 25.66 2.20 6.33
C LEU A 89 25.49 2.47 7.84
N GLU A 90 25.67 3.73 8.22
CA GLU A 90 25.55 4.17 9.61
C GLU A 90 24.08 4.28 10.03
N GLN A 91 23.83 4.11 11.33
CA GLN A 91 22.51 4.33 11.92
C GLN A 91 22.13 5.80 11.75
N GLY A 92 20.94 6.04 11.20
CA GLY A 92 20.48 7.38 10.87
C GLY A 92 19.52 7.40 9.69
N TYR A 93 19.44 8.55 9.03
CA TYR A 93 18.52 8.73 7.91
C TYR A 93 18.70 7.70 6.77
N PRO A 94 19.93 7.43 6.26
CA PRO A 94 20.11 6.44 5.18
C PRO A 94 19.61 5.04 5.57
N SER A 95 19.80 4.65 6.84
CA SER A 95 19.36 3.35 7.35
C SER A 95 17.84 3.26 7.41
N LYS A 96 17.16 4.37 7.69
CA LYS A 96 15.69 4.46 7.69
C LYS A 96 15.15 4.37 6.27
N VAL A 97 15.76 5.04 5.29
CA VAL A 97 15.36 4.93 3.88
C VAL A 97 15.50 3.48 3.41
N LEU A 98 16.65 2.84 3.68
CA LEU A 98 16.85 1.42 3.35
C LEU A 98 15.83 0.51 4.05
N HIS A 99 15.51 0.79 5.32
CA HIS A 99 14.50 0.05 6.08
C HIS A 99 13.11 0.16 5.46
N ILE A 100 12.70 1.36 5.03
CA ILE A 100 11.42 1.57 4.33
C ILE A 100 11.42 0.82 3.00
N ILE A 101 12.51 0.88 2.22
CA ILE A 101 12.66 0.10 0.97
C ILE A 101 12.50 -1.40 1.26
N ALA A 102 13.17 -1.91 2.29
CA ALA A 102 13.08 -3.31 2.66
C ALA A 102 11.65 -3.70 3.01
N HIS A 103 10.94 -2.91 3.81
CA HIS A 103 9.55 -3.16 4.15
C HIS A 103 8.62 -3.14 2.93
N PHE A 104 8.82 -2.17 2.03
CA PHE A 104 8.07 -2.07 0.79
C PHE A 104 8.32 -3.26 -0.15
N LEU A 105 9.54 -3.80 -0.18
CA LEU A 105 9.86 -4.98 -0.98
C LEU A 105 9.35 -6.28 -0.34
N ASP A 106 9.24 -6.32 0.98
CA ASP A 106 8.81 -7.50 1.76
C ASP A 106 7.28 -7.61 1.88
N GLY A 107 6.51 -6.64 1.38
CA GLY A 107 5.04 -6.69 1.40
C GLY A 107 4.41 -6.08 2.65
N PHE A 108 5.14 -5.27 3.41
CA PHE A 108 4.59 -4.58 4.57
C PHE A 108 3.92 -3.26 4.20
N ILE A 109 2.63 -3.16 4.50
CA ILE A 109 1.90 -1.90 4.34
C ILE A 109 2.46 -0.82 5.25
N GLY A 110 2.68 0.36 4.68
CA GLY A 110 3.10 1.57 5.37
C GLY A 110 2.39 2.80 4.83
N ILE A 111 2.69 3.97 5.39
CA ILE A 111 2.06 5.24 4.99
C ILE A 111 2.32 5.61 3.52
N ASP A 112 3.45 5.16 2.96
CA ASP A 112 3.85 5.41 1.57
C ASP A 112 3.26 4.39 0.58
N THR A 113 2.54 3.38 1.08
CA THR A 113 1.88 2.39 0.24
C THR A 113 0.70 3.00 -0.49
N ILE A 114 0.69 2.95 -1.82
CA ILE A 114 -0.46 3.42 -2.61
C ILE A 114 -1.38 2.25 -2.96
N PHE A 115 -0.83 1.13 -3.42
CA PHE A 115 -1.58 -0.10 -3.70
C PHE A 115 -1.19 -1.20 -2.73
N TYR A 116 -2.18 -1.97 -2.27
CA TYR A 116 -1.95 -3.19 -1.51
C TYR A 116 -2.90 -4.31 -1.97
N ASN A 117 -2.32 -5.46 -2.28
CA ASN A 117 -3.01 -6.67 -2.61
C ASN A 117 -3.17 -7.53 -1.36
N LEU A 118 -4.38 -7.51 -0.79
CA LEU A 118 -4.70 -8.25 0.43
C LEU A 118 -4.77 -9.77 0.20
N ILE A 119 -4.85 -10.23 -1.05
CA ILE A 119 -4.93 -11.66 -1.39
C ILE A 119 -3.56 -12.32 -1.28
N ASP A 120 -2.51 -11.58 -1.66
CA ASP A 120 -1.14 -12.07 -1.76
C ASP A 120 -0.19 -11.38 -0.76
N ASP A 121 -0.72 -10.57 0.17
CA ASP A 121 0.05 -9.76 1.13
C ASP A 121 1.20 -8.99 0.47
N SER A 122 0.88 -8.21 -0.59
CA SER A 122 1.89 -7.65 -1.49
C SER A 122 1.57 -6.25 -2.02
N HIS A 123 2.60 -5.46 -2.33
CA HIS A 123 2.48 -4.20 -3.08
C HIS A 123 2.32 -4.38 -4.58
N TRP A 124 2.33 -5.63 -5.06
CA TRP A 124 2.35 -5.98 -6.46
C TRP A 124 1.15 -6.84 -6.84
N LEU A 125 0.90 -6.97 -8.14
CA LEU A 125 -0.06 -7.91 -8.67
C LEU A 125 0.68 -9.06 -9.37
N PRO A 126 0.84 -10.21 -8.71
CA PRO A 126 1.35 -11.43 -9.33
C PRO A 126 0.51 -11.85 -10.55
N GLY A 127 1.16 -12.45 -11.56
CA GLY A 127 0.49 -12.85 -12.80
C GLY A 127 -0.65 -13.86 -12.58
N ASN A 128 -0.45 -14.83 -11.67
CA ASN A 128 -1.48 -15.78 -11.28
C ASN A 128 -2.73 -15.10 -10.68
N THR A 129 -2.57 -14.04 -9.91
CA THR A 129 -3.70 -13.27 -9.36
C THR A 129 -4.36 -12.42 -10.43
N SER A 130 -3.57 -11.78 -11.31
CA SER A 130 -4.10 -11.07 -12.48
C SER A 130 -4.98 -11.97 -13.36
N ASP A 131 -4.51 -13.18 -13.66
CA ASP A 131 -5.26 -14.15 -14.48
C ASP A 131 -6.55 -14.59 -13.80
N LYS A 132 -6.53 -14.81 -12.48
CA LYS A 132 -7.74 -15.11 -11.71
C LYS A 132 -8.76 -13.97 -11.76
N ILE A 133 -8.33 -12.72 -11.61
CA ILE A 133 -9.21 -11.54 -11.71
C ILE A 133 -9.88 -11.50 -13.08
N LYS A 134 -9.12 -11.74 -14.17
CA LYS A 134 -9.68 -11.76 -15.53
C LYS A 134 -10.69 -12.89 -15.72
N SER A 135 -10.47 -14.04 -15.08
CA SER A 135 -11.35 -15.21 -15.22
C SER A 135 -12.64 -15.13 -14.41
N VAL A 136 -12.62 -14.50 -13.23
CA VAL A 136 -13.75 -14.43 -12.30
C VAL A 136 -13.84 -13.03 -11.66
N PRO A 137 -14.04 -11.97 -12.49
CA PRO A 137 -13.97 -10.58 -12.03
C PRO A 137 -15.02 -10.21 -10.98
N GLU A 138 -16.15 -10.92 -10.89
CA GLU A 138 -17.20 -10.70 -9.89
C GLU A 138 -16.72 -10.83 -8.44
N ARG A 139 -15.59 -11.52 -8.24
CA ARG A 139 -15.05 -11.78 -6.91
C ARG A 139 -14.09 -10.71 -6.42
N TYR A 140 -13.72 -9.75 -7.25
CA TYR A 140 -12.63 -8.83 -6.94
C TYR A 140 -13.15 -7.40 -6.79
N TRP A 141 -12.55 -6.69 -5.86
CA TRP A 141 -12.97 -5.34 -5.49
C TRP A 141 -11.76 -4.51 -5.10
N LEU A 142 -11.74 -3.25 -5.56
CA LEU A 142 -10.82 -2.22 -5.11
C LEU A 142 -11.53 -1.30 -4.12
N PHE A 143 -10.86 -1.00 -3.01
CA PHE A 143 -11.32 -0.06 -2.01
C PHE A 143 -10.34 1.11 -1.90
N SER A 144 -10.85 2.33 -2.03
CA SER A 144 -10.11 3.53 -1.63
C SER A 144 -10.22 3.70 -0.11
N VAL A 145 -9.09 3.64 0.58
CA VAL A 145 -9.00 3.71 2.04
C VAL A 145 -8.17 4.92 2.44
N GLU A 146 -8.67 5.70 3.39
CA GLU A 146 -7.98 6.86 3.93
C GLU A 146 -7.62 6.63 5.40
N GLY A 147 -6.33 6.78 5.69
CA GLY A 147 -5.79 6.73 7.05
C GLY A 147 -5.59 8.13 7.61
N TYR A 148 -6.12 8.38 8.80
CA TYR A 148 -6.05 9.67 9.49
C TYR A 148 -5.31 9.55 10.81
N SER A 149 -4.70 10.67 11.22
CA SER A 149 -4.24 10.84 12.59
C SER A 149 -4.85 12.08 13.27
N MET A 150 -5.20 11.89 14.53
CA MET A 150 -5.35 12.94 15.54
C MET A 150 -3.95 13.32 16.03
N THR A 151 -3.30 14.27 15.36
CA THR A 151 -2.10 14.90 15.93
C THR A 151 -2.40 15.36 17.37
N PRO A 152 -1.64 14.94 18.40
CA PRO A 152 -1.54 15.74 19.61
C PRO A 152 -1.00 17.11 19.20
N ARG A 153 -1.51 18.19 19.78
CA ARG A 153 -0.73 19.43 19.77
C ARG A 153 0.58 19.08 20.48
N GLU A 154 1.72 19.29 19.83
CA GLU A 154 2.98 19.38 20.56
C GLU A 154 2.76 20.49 21.60
N GLU A 155 2.76 20.13 22.88
CA GLU A 155 2.83 21.12 23.96
C GLU A 155 4.20 21.79 23.81
N VAL A 156 4.18 23.02 23.31
CA VAL A 156 5.34 23.93 23.24
C VAL A 156 5.73 24.36 24.64
#